data_AF-A0A8J8NAT2-F1
#
_entry.id   AF-A0A8J8NAT2-F1
#
_cell.length_a   1.000
_cell.length_b   1.000
_cell.length_c   1.000
_cell.angle_alpha   90.00
_cell.angle_beta   90.00
_cell.angle_gamma   90.00
#
_symmetry.space_group_name_H-M   'P 1'
#
loop_
_entity.id
_entity.type
_entity.pdbx_description
1 polymer ?
#
loop_
_entity_poly.entity_id
_entity_poly.type
_entity_poly.pdbx_seq_one_letter_code
_entity_poly.pdbx_strand_id
1 'polypeptide(L)'
;MNSKKYRPGKFQQKNSKIQNNIHSRYIFRRGRVIPVSFSFKNIHKVYLLLMHYLHIMKRDLYIDFAKGLATLSIIFIHTAFWSGQFYIPAEVRVFSLVFDVALFYALSGITSGSNIEKTFYRLLKLQITYMIFVTFLFFMDYFFKIFGLNFFSLEWLKEFYSTFGSKYTINNISTAPQWENLGNWYLHQYTNADTFPVVMGSFWYLKVYFILTVFGVLILRFFPKHIHWFIALCIALTLLINIFPQIYPDGQVGYVAFYLAVFLIGNRMKGKKIPDKIIPVLYACVAAALVWMFWYYGSEIFYKINRNKFPPKIPYIIWAMFSLVTLFACYNRLKISSESFVTYIGKNAIFFYFAQGISSSVVYFLVVPLKEYMPWWILMILIYIVNIFLAFGISAVLKKVDSIGWNILEILRKKTAIKQQFFILLLVSSSTSSNQCNNNDENNSAANNVDWISIPFCSGCCTIFRSHHSSRIILCK
;
A
#
# COMPACT_ATOMS: atom_id res chain seq x y z
N MET A 1 -1.18 -67.07 51.46
CA MET A 1 -1.77 -66.08 52.38
C MET A 1 -2.02 -64.78 51.62
N ASN A 2 -3.30 -64.39 51.50
CA ASN A 2 -3.93 -63.11 51.10
C ASN A 2 -3.21 -62.24 50.04
N SER A 3 -3.61 -62.19 48.77
CA SER A 3 -4.90 -61.82 48.15
C SER A 3 -5.35 -60.36 48.37
N LYS A 4 -5.30 -59.56 47.30
CA LYS A 4 -6.48 -58.86 46.74
C LYS A 4 -6.21 -58.28 45.34
N LYS A 5 -6.86 -58.91 44.37
CA LYS A 5 -7.26 -58.42 43.03
C LYS A 5 -8.27 -57.29 43.18
N TYR A 6 -8.27 -56.32 42.25
CA TYR A 6 -9.53 -55.69 41.80
C TYR A 6 -9.52 -55.45 40.28
N ARG A 7 -10.66 -55.77 39.67
CA ARG A 7 -10.95 -55.86 38.23
C ARG A 7 -11.41 -54.52 37.62
N PRO A 8 -11.39 -54.38 36.29
CA PRO A 8 -11.98 -53.25 35.55
C PRO A 8 -13.50 -53.45 35.37
N GLY A 9 -14.26 -52.36 35.51
CA GLY A 9 -15.70 -52.31 35.26
C GLY A 9 -16.01 -51.71 33.89
N LYS A 10 -16.64 -52.52 33.02
CA LYS A 10 -17.44 -52.08 31.86
C LYS A 10 -18.73 -51.43 32.36
N PHE A 11 -19.20 -50.37 31.69
CA PHE A 11 -20.64 -50.15 31.53
C PHE A 11 -20.98 -49.70 30.11
N GLN A 12 -22.00 -50.35 29.58
CA GLN A 12 -22.54 -50.26 28.23
C GLN A 12 -23.30 -48.94 27.98
N GLN A 13 -23.13 -48.43 26.76
CA GLN A 13 -24.18 -48.17 25.77
C GLN A 13 -25.57 -47.68 26.28
N LYS A 14 -25.92 -46.44 25.95
CA LYS A 14 -27.28 -46.11 25.48
C LYS A 14 -27.27 -44.92 24.52
N ASN A 15 -27.75 -45.19 23.32
CA ASN A 15 -28.14 -44.27 22.26
C ASN A 15 -29.08 -43.17 22.77
N SER A 16 -28.97 -41.94 22.27
CA SER A 16 -30.00 -41.33 21.41
C SER A 16 -29.81 -39.80 21.25
N LYS A 17 -29.78 -39.36 19.98
CA LYS A 17 -30.41 -38.14 19.43
C LYS A 17 -30.69 -36.96 20.37
N ILE A 18 -29.98 -35.85 20.16
CA ILE A 18 -30.45 -34.47 20.35
C ILE A 18 -29.76 -33.66 19.23
N GLN A 19 -30.24 -33.57 17.99
CA GLN A 19 -31.45 -32.88 17.50
C GLN A 19 -31.69 -31.50 18.13
N ASN A 20 -31.39 -30.48 17.32
CA ASN A 20 -31.90 -29.11 17.30
C ASN A 20 -33.02 -28.82 18.31
N ASN A 21 -32.78 -27.88 19.22
CA ASN A 21 -33.84 -27.06 19.79
C ASN A 21 -33.28 -25.71 20.25
N ILE A 22 -33.26 -24.76 19.31
CA ILE A 22 -33.32 -23.33 19.62
C ILE A 22 -34.76 -23.09 20.11
N HIS A 23 -34.99 -23.27 21.41
CA HIS A 23 -36.25 -22.83 22.00
C HIS A 23 -36.22 -21.32 22.17
N SER A 24 -36.92 -20.65 21.25
CA SER A 24 -37.52 -19.34 21.46
C SER A 24 -38.23 -19.31 22.82
N ARG A 25 -37.72 -18.49 23.75
CA ARG A 25 -38.44 -18.15 24.98
C ARG A 25 -39.57 -17.20 24.63
N TYR A 26 -40.80 -17.72 24.56
CA TYR A 26 -42.00 -16.90 24.62
C TYR A 26 -42.30 -16.57 26.09
N ILE A 27 -42.21 -15.28 26.44
CA ILE A 27 -42.71 -14.75 27.70
C ILE A 27 -44.23 -14.60 27.55
N PHE A 28 -45.00 -15.51 28.16
CA PHE A 28 -46.44 -15.36 28.32
C PHE A 28 -46.72 -14.48 29.55
N ARG A 29 -47.09 -13.22 29.32
CA ARG A 29 -47.74 -12.37 30.32
C ARG A 29 -48.92 -11.66 29.65
N ARG A 30 -50.14 -12.05 30.06
CA ARG A 30 -51.44 -11.38 29.79
C ARG A 30 -51.74 -11.01 28.33
N GLY A 31 -52.34 -11.95 27.59
CA GLY A 31 -53.54 -11.72 26.78
C GLY A 31 -53.61 -10.52 25.82
N ARG A 32 -52.51 -10.10 25.19
CA ARG A 32 -52.52 -9.19 24.03
C ARG A 32 -51.44 -9.60 23.03
N VAL A 33 -51.87 -10.01 21.84
CA VAL A 33 -50.98 -10.25 20.69
C VAL A 33 -50.60 -8.89 20.13
N ILE A 34 -49.38 -8.43 20.42
CA ILE A 34 -48.78 -7.25 19.77
C ILE A 34 -47.97 -7.78 18.58
N PRO A 35 -48.29 -7.44 17.32
CA PRO A 35 -47.44 -7.79 16.20
C PRO A 35 -46.14 -7.01 16.30
N VAL A 36 -45.04 -7.68 16.64
CA VAL A 36 -43.69 -7.10 16.55
C VAL A 36 -43.32 -7.08 15.06
N SER A 37 -43.49 -5.93 14.41
CA SER A 37 -42.98 -5.72 13.06
C SER A 37 -41.45 -5.74 13.10
N PHE A 38 -40.85 -6.84 12.64
CA PHE A 38 -39.41 -6.94 12.51
C PHE A 38 -38.97 -6.09 11.30
N SER A 39 -38.46 -4.89 11.57
CA SER A 39 -37.99 -3.98 10.53
C SER A 39 -36.72 -4.52 9.86
N PHE A 40 -36.81 -4.78 8.55
CA PHE A 40 -35.68 -5.19 7.69
C PHE A 40 -34.47 -4.24 7.74
N LYS A 41 -34.63 -2.98 8.21
CA LYS A 41 -33.53 -2.02 8.38
C LYS A 41 -32.49 -2.46 9.43
N ASN A 42 -32.87 -3.30 10.39
CA ASN A 42 -31.94 -3.78 11.43
C ASN A 42 -31.08 -4.96 10.97
N ILE A 43 -31.52 -5.74 9.98
CA ILE A 43 -30.75 -6.88 9.47
C ILE A 43 -29.49 -6.40 8.75
N HIS A 44 -29.58 -5.35 7.95
CA HIS A 44 -28.41 -4.78 7.27
C HIS A 44 -27.40 -4.19 8.26
N LYS A 45 -27.88 -3.57 9.36
CA LYS A 45 -27.03 -3.01 10.42
C LYS A 45 -26.36 -4.11 11.24
N VAL A 46 -27.08 -5.19 11.55
CA VAL A 46 -26.54 -6.38 12.22
C VAL A 46 -25.55 -7.11 11.30
N TYR A 47 -25.80 -7.19 10.00
CA TYR A 47 -24.88 -7.79 9.03
C TYR A 47 -23.62 -6.95 8.82
N LEU A 48 -23.73 -5.61 8.81
CA LEU A 48 -22.60 -4.69 8.82
C LEU A 48 -21.81 -4.78 10.13
N LEU A 49 -22.48 -4.89 11.28
CA LEU A 49 -21.85 -5.12 12.57
C LEU A 49 -21.16 -6.48 12.62
N LEU A 50 -21.80 -7.55 12.13
CA LEU A 50 -21.22 -8.89 12.03
C LEU A 50 -20.07 -8.92 11.03
N MET A 51 -20.15 -8.21 9.90
CA MET A 51 -19.07 -8.09 8.92
C MET A 51 -17.93 -7.21 9.44
N HIS A 52 -18.22 -6.18 10.25
CA HIS A 52 -17.20 -5.42 10.97
C HIS A 52 -16.54 -6.32 12.04
N TYR A 53 -17.32 -7.11 12.78
CA TYR A 53 -16.84 -8.07 13.78
C TYR A 53 -16.09 -9.27 13.16
N LEU A 54 -16.51 -9.70 11.96
CA LEU A 54 -15.85 -10.76 11.17
C LEU A 54 -14.64 -10.22 10.40
N HIS A 55 -14.62 -8.94 10.05
CA HIS A 55 -13.42 -8.27 9.53
C HIS A 55 -12.40 -8.01 10.66
N ILE A 56 -12.90 -7.88 11.91
CA ILE A 56 -12.13 -7.98 13.16
C ILE A 56 -11.69 -9.43 13.45
N MET A 57 -11.98 -10.45 12.61
CA MET A 57 -11.32 -11.75 12.72
C MET A 57 -9.79 -11.60 12.55
N LYS A 58 -9.14 -11.56 13.72
CA LYS A 58 -7.71 -11.50 14.05
C LYS A 58 -6.86 -10.72 13.04
N ARG A 59 -7.07 -9.40 13.01
CA ARG A 59 -6.03 -8.47 12.58
C ARG A 59 -4.74 -8.79 13.35
N ASP A 60 -3.67 -9.04 12.62
CA ASP A 60 -2.39 -9.44 13.20
C ASP A 60 -1.66 -8.19 13.75
N LEU A 61 -1.79 -7.96 15.06
CA LEU A 61 -1.16 -6.83 15.74
C LEU A 61 0.37 -6.86 15.67
N TYR A 62 0.99 -8.03 15.48
CA TYR A 62 2.43 -8.10 15.24
C TYR A 62 2.79 -7.49 13.90
N ILE A 63 2.02 -7.77 12.84
CA ILE A 63 2.27 -7.18 11.51
C ILE A 63 2.10 -5.67 11.55
N ASP A 64 1.06 -5.18 12.24
CA ASP A 64 0.90 -3.73 12.42
C ASP A 64 2.07 -3.14 13.25
N PHE A 65 2.49 -3.80 14.33
CA PHE A 65 3.64 -3.36 15.12
C PHE A 65 4.94 -3.30 14.31
N ALA A 66 5.25 -4.35 13.54
CA ALA A 66 6.44 -4.41 12.69
C ALA A 66 6.42 -3.34 11.59
N LYS A 67 5.25 -3.10 10.96
CA LYS A 67 5.07 -1.98 10.02
C LYS A 67 5.27 -0.63 10.70
N GLY A 68 4.78 -0.48 11.93
CA GLY A 68 4.99 0.72 12.75
C GLY A 68 6.46 1.00 13.03
N LEU A 69 7.22 0.00 13.49
CA LEU A 69 8.67 0.12 13.70
C LEU A 69 9.42 0.43 12.41
N ALA A 70 9.08 -0.26 11.30
CA ALA A 70 9.66 0.04 10.00
C ALA A 70 9.36 1.49 9.58
N THR A 71 8.16 2.00 9.86
CA THR A 71 7.76 3.37 9.51
C THR A 71 8.53 4.40 10.34
N LEU A 72 8.69 4.18 11.65
CA LEU A 72 9.52 5.02 12.52
C LEU A 72 10.99 5.02 12.05
N SER A 73 11.51 3.85 11.67
CA SER A 73 12.86 3.72 11.12
C SER A 73 13.02 4.49 9.81
N ILE A 74 12.01 4.50 8.93
CA ILE A 74 12.02 5.33 7.72
C ILE A 74 12.02 6.83 8.04
N ILE A 75 11.24 7.29 9.02
CA ILE A 75 11.28 8.69 9.47
C ILE A 75 12.68 9.03 10.00
N PHE A 76 13.32 8.11 10.73
CA PHE A 76 14.69 8.29 11.19
C PHE A 76 15.69 8.35 10.04
N ILE A 77 15.59 7.46 9.05
CA ILE A 77 16.41 7.49 7.83
C ILE A 77 16.27 8.84 7.13
N HIS A 78 15.05 9.36 6.97
CA HIS A 78 14.87 10.64 6.32
C HIS A 78 15.41 11.80 7.16
N THR A 79 15.24 11.74 8.48
CA THR A 79 15.88 12.69 9.40
C THR A 79 17.40 12.68 9.22
N ALA A 80 18.01 11.50 9.15
CA ALA A 80 19.46 11.34 9.09
C ALA A 80 20.06 11.72 7.73
N PHE A 81 19.45 11.32 6.62
CA PHE A 81 20.01 11.55 5.28
C PHE A 81 19.64 12.90 4.66
N TRP A 82 18.53 13.51 5.08
CA TRP A 82 18.12 14.81 4.57
C TRP A 82 18.68 15.92 5.46
N SER A 83 17.90 16.44 6.40
CA SER A 83 18.37 17.55 7.25
C SER A 83 19.60 17.15 8.10
N GLY A 84 19.70 15.87 8.47
CA GLY A 84 20.84 15.29 9.18
C GLY A 84 22.18 15.43 8.45
N GLN A 85 22.21 15.65 7.13
CA GLN A 85 23.47 15.86 6.41
C GLN A 85 24.27 17.07 6.91
N PHE A 86 23.63 18.03 7.59
CA PHE A 86 24.28 19.23 8.10
C PHE A 86 24.94 19.06 9.46
N TYR A 87 24.62 18.02 10.21
CA TYR A 87 25.07 17.89 11.60
C TYR A 87 25.36 16.45 12.04
N ILE A 88 24.76 15.43 11.44
CA ILE A 88 24.94 14.03 11.84
C ILE A 88 26.17 13.43 11.13
N PRO A 89 27.09 12.79 11.87
CA PRO A 89 28.23 12.07 11.30
C PRO A 89 27.80 11.01 10.27
N ALA A 90 28.65 10.76 9.27
CA ALA A 90 28.34 9.86 8.17
C ALA A 90 28.02 8.43 8.65
N GLU A 91 28.68 7.97 9.71
CA GLU A 91 28.53 6.66 10.31
C GLU A 91 27.11 6.45 10.84
N VAL A 92 26.61 7.43 11.60
CA VAL A 92 25.27 7.37 12.21
C VAL A 92 24.20 7.41 11.12
N ARG A 93 24.42 8.17 10.05
CA ARG A 93 23.53 8.16 8.88
C ARG A 93 23.46 6.76 8.27
N VAL A 94 24.60 6.11 8.04
CA VAL A 94 24.63 4.73 7.51
C VAL A 94 23.92 3.74 8.45
N PHE A 95 24.13 3.84 9.77
CA PHE A 95 23.45 3.00 10.75
C PHE A 95 21.92 3.16 10.75
N SER A 96 21.40 4.32 10.35
CA SER A 96 19.94 4.48 10.20
C SER A 96 19.33 3.52 9.16
N LEU A 97 20.13 3.03 8.18
CA LEU A 97 19.69 2.09 7.14
C LEU A 97 19.58 0.63 7.59
N VAL A 98 19.86 0.31 8.86
CA VAL A 98 19.76 -1.07 9.35
C VAL A 98 18.32 -1.60 9.19
N PHE A 99 17.32 -0.81 9.61
CA PHE A 99 15.90 -1.12 9.47
C PHE A 99 15.28 -0.28 8.34
N ASP A 100 15.32 -0.82 7.13
CA ASP A 100 14.94 -0.09 5.90
C ASP A 100 13.72 -0.70 5.20
N VAL A 101 13.38 -0.17 4.02
CA VAL A 101 12.21 -0.52 3.22
C VAL A 101 12.08 -1.99 2.83
N ALA A 102 13.18 -2.76 2.87
CA ALA A 102 13.17 -4.21 2.63
C ALA A 102 12.15 -4.92 3.55
N LEU A 103 11.97 -4.41 4.78
CA LEU A 103 10.98 -4.92 5.73
C LEU A 103 9.55 -4.79 5.22
N PHE A 104 9.20 -3.70 4.54
CA PHE A 104 7.86 -3.51 4.00
C PHE A 104 7.56 -4.52 2.89
N TYR A 105 8.54 -4.86 2.04
CA TYR A 105 8.36 -5.90 1.02
C TYR A 105 8.17 -7.28 1.64
N ALA A 106 8.96 -7.63 2.66
CA ALA A 106 8.78 -8.88 3.41
C ALA A 106 7.41 -8.97 4.10
N LEU A 107 7.00 -7.89 4.79
CA LEU A 107 5.69 -7.79 5.45
C LEU A 107 4.53 -7.83 4.46
N SER A 108 4.68 -7.20 3.29
CA SER A 108 3.70 -7.29 2.20
C SER A 108 3.56 -8.74 1.73
N GLY A 109 4.69 -9.43 1.53
CA GLY A 109 4.77 -10.84 1.23
C GLY A 109 4.01 -11.72 2.22
N ILE A 110 4.26 -11.54 3.53
CA ILE A 110 3.56 -12.28 4.61
C ILE A 110 2.03 -12.11 4.52
N THR A 111 1.56 -10.89 4.23
CA THR A 111 0.12 -10.59 4.15
C THR A 111 -0.52 -10.90 2.80
N SER A 112 0.27 -11.25 1.80
CA SER A 112 -0.21 -11.53 0.44
C SER A 112 -0.99 -12.86 0.35
N GLY A 113 -1.76 -13.00 -0.72
CA GLY A 113 -2.50 -14.21 -1.07
C GLY A 113 -2.66 -14.31 -2.58
N SER A 114 -3.24 -15.41 -3.06
CA SER A 114 -3.39 -15.71 -4.50
C SER A 114 -4.64 -15.09 -5.14
N ASN A 115 -5.39 -14.23 -4.44
CA ASN A 115 -6.58 -13.59 -4.99
C ASN A 115 -6.18 -12.34 -5.80
N ILE A 116 -6.23 -12.48 -7.13
CA ILE A 116 -5.89 -11.42 -8.09
C ILE A 116 -6.84 -10.22 -7.91
N GLU A 117 -8.15 -10.44 -8.00
CA GLU A 117 -9.16 -9.37 -7.95
C GLU A 117 -9.02 -8.51 -6.69
N LYS A 118 -8.95 -9.15 -5.51
CA LYS A 118 -8.76 -8.46 -4.23
C LYS A 118 -7.46 -7.66 -4.21
N THR A 119 -6.40 -8.19 -4.81
CA THR A 119 -5.09 -7.51 -4.84
C THR A 119 -5.13 -6.31 -5.77
N PHE A 120 -5.66 -6.46 -6.98
CA PHE A 120 -5.82 -5.36 -7.94
C PHE A 120 -6.76 -4.28 -7.41
N TYR A 121 -7.86 -4.64 -6.75
CA TYR A 121 -8.75 -3.68 -6.09
C TYR A 121 -8.02 -2.88 -5.00
N ARG A 122 -7.19 -3.54 -4.18
CA ARG A 122 -6.37 -2.86 -3.16
C ARG A 122 -5.32 -1.94 -3.77
N LEU A 123 -4.69 -2.35 -4.87
CA LEU A 123 -3.74 -1.53 -5.60
C LEU A 123 -4.42 -0.33 -6.25
N LEU A 124 -5.60 -0.49 -6.84
CA LEU A 124 -6.39 0.61 -7.41
C LEU A 124 -6.80 1.61 -6.31
N LYS A 125 -7.27 1.11 -5.16
CA LYS A 125 -7.58 1.98 -4.02
C LYS A 125 -6.34 2.74 -3.55
N LEU A 126 -5.19 2.07 -3.44
CA LEU A 126 -3.92 2.69 -3.09
C LEU A 126 -3.51 3.75 -4.12
N GLN A 127 -3.70 3.47 -5.41
CA GLN A 127 -3.39 4.39 -6.50
C GLN A 127 -4.24 5.65 -6.41
N ILE A 128 -5.54 5.53 -6.17
CA ILE A 128 -6.43 6.67 -6.02
C ILE A 128 -6.05 7.51 -4.78
N THR A 129 -5.80 6.86 -3.64
CA THR A 129 -5.31 7.55 -2.43
C THR A 129 -3.98 8.27 -2.67
N TYR A 130 -3.07 7.66 -3.41
CA TYR A 130 -1.81 8.28 -3.83
C TYR A 130 -2.04 9.47 -4.76
N MET A 131 -2.93 9.33 -5.76
CA MET A 131 -3.28 10.41 -6.68
C MET A 131 -3.85 11.61 -5.92
N ILE A 132 -4.82 11.40 -5.02
CA ILE A 132 -5.38 12.47 -4.16
C ILE A 132 -4.27 13.17 -3.38
N PHE A 133 -3.34 12.42 -2.80
CA PHE A 133 -2.21 12.97 -2.07
C PHE A 133 -1.32 13.85 -2.97
N VAL A 134 -0.90 13.39 -4.14
CA VAL A 134 -0.01 14.18 -5.00
C VAL A 134 -0.73 15.35 -5.68
N THR A 135 -2.04 15.26 -5.91
CA THR A 135 -2.86 16.43 -6.30
C THR A 135 -2.81 17.51 -5.22
N PHE A 136 -3.04 17.11 -3.97
CA PHE A 136 -3.00 18.03 -2.84
C PHE A 136 -1.61 18.67 -2.69
N LEU A 137 -0.55 17.86 -2.77
CA LEU A 137 0.83 18.34 -2.71
C LEU A 137 1.17 19.29 -3.86
N PHE A 138 0.73 18.98 -5.08
CA PHE A 138 0.92 19.81 -6.26
C PHE A 138 0.33 21.21 -6.07
N PHE A 139 -0.91 21.29 -5.55
CA PHE A 139 -1.52 22.57 -5.25
C PHE A 139 -0.85 23.29 -4.08
N MET A 140 -0.42 22.58 -3.03
CA MET A 140 0.33 23.20 -1.95
C MET A 140 1.64 23.84 -2.46
N ASP A 141 2.42 23.12 -3.26
CA ASP A 141 3.68 23.61 -3.83
C ASP A 141 3.44 24.80 -4.76
N TYR A 142 2.46 24.70 -5.66
CA TYR A 142 2.08 25.78 -6.56
C TYR A 142 1.62 27.03 -5.81
N PHE A 143 0.69 26.90 -4.86
CA PHE A 143 0.20 28.05 -4.11
C PHE A 143 1.28 28.68 -3.24
N PHE A 144 2.20 27.90 -2.67
CA PHE A 144 3.33 28.45 -1.93
C PHE A 144 4.22 29.32 -2.82
N LYS A 145 4.55 28.85 -4.03
CA LYS A 145 5.34 29.61 -5.02
C LYS A 145 4.65 30.90 -5.43
N ILE A 146 3.37 30.86 -5.79
CA ILE A 146 2.60 32.03 -6.20
C ILE A 146 2.44 33.03 -5.05
N PHE A 147 2.15 32.55 -3.85
CA PHE A 147 2.08 33.38 -2.66
C PHE A 147 3.43 34.04 -2.37
N GLY A 148 4.52 33.26 -2.42
CA GLY A 148 5.87 33.75 -2.25
C GLY A 148 6.24 34.88 -3.21
N LEU A 149 5.89 34.71 -4.50
CA LEU A 149 6.18 35.71 -5.54
C LEU A 149 5.35 36.99 -5.37
N ASN A 150 4.07 36.87 -4.97
CA ASN A 150 3.17 38.01 -4.90
C ASN A 150 3.32 38.83 -3.60
N PHE A 151 3.63 38.18 -2.48
CA PHE A 151 3.70 38.84 -1.17
C PHE A 151 5.13 39.13 -0.71
N PHE A 152 6.14 38.44 -1.26
CA PHE A 152 7.55 38.67 -0.95
C PHE A 152 8.32 39.02 -2.23
N SER A 153 9.33 38.26 -2.60
CA SER A 153 10.13 38.47 -3.80
C SER A 153 10.74 37.15 -4.29
N LEU A 154 11.23 37.15 -5.53
CA LEU A 154 11.99 36.02 -6.05
C LEU A 154 13.25 35.74 -5.21
N GLU A 155 13.89 36.79 -4.68
CA GLU A 155 15.08 36.65 -3.85
C GLU A 155 14.78 35.97 -2.51
N TRP A 156 13.66 36.35 -1.88
CA TRP A 156 13.17 35.67 -0.67
C TRP A 156 12.90 34.18 -0.93
N LEU A 157 12.30 33.84 -2.08
CA LEU A 157 12.08 32.44 -2.45
C LEU A 157 13.38 31.68 -2.67
N LYS A 158 14.39 32.30 -3.31
CA LYS A 158 15.72 31.69 -3.45
C LYS A 158 16.36 31.41 -2.10
N GLU A 159 16.28 32.35 -1.17
CA GLU A 159 16.77 32.18 0.20
C GLU A 159 16.02 31.05 0.92
N PHE A 160 14.68 31.02 0.82
CA PHE A 160 13.87 29.92 1.35
C PHE A 160 14.35 28.56 0.83
N TYR A 161 14.48 28.40 -0.49
CA TYR A 161 14.92 27.13 -1.09
C TYR A 161 16.39 26.80 -0.79
N SER A 162 17.24 27.81 -0.58
CA SER A 162 18.64 27.61 -0.19
C SER A 162 18.80 26.90 1.15
N THR A 163 17.78 27.00 2.03
CA THR A 163 17.70 26.26 3.30
C THR A 163 17.84 24.74 3.08
N PHE A 164 17.34 24.21 1.96
CA PHE A 164 17.45 22.80 1.61
C PHE A 164 18.81 22.42 1.00
N GLY A 165 19.62 23.42 0.63
CA GLY A 165 20.89 23.30 -0.07
C GLY A 165 20.86 23.91 -1.48
N SER A 166 22.03 24.29 -2.00
CA SER A 166 22.19 24.98 -3.30
C SER A 166 21.60 24.24 -4.49
N LYS A 167 21.49 22.90 -4.44
CA LYS A 167 20.87 22.12 -5.53
C LYS A 167 19.35 22.32 -5.65
N TYR A 168 18.71 22.93 -4.64
CA TYR A 168 17.26 23.20 -4.63
C TYR A 168 16.94 24.67 -4.91
N THR A 169 17.94 25.56 -5.00
CA THR A 169 17.70 26.96 -5.34
C THR A 169 17.18 27.06 -6.77
N ILE A 170 16.02 27.67 -6.93
CA ILE A 170 15.35 27.79 -8.22
C ILE A 170 15.75 29.13 -8.86
N ASN A 171 16.15 29.09 -10.13
CA ASN A 171 16.50 30.31 -10.87
C ASN A 171 15.26 31.09 -11.32
N ASN A 172 14.21 30.38 -11.77
CA ASN A 172 12.96 30.95 -12.26
C ASN A 172 11.76 30.12 -11.79
N ILE A 173 10.66 30.77 -11.44
CA ILE A 173 9.45 30.12 -10.94
C ILE A 173 8.32 30.32 -11.96
N SER A 174 7.72 29.22 -12.40
CA SER A 174 6.54 29.27 -13.27
C SER A 174 5.36 29.87 -12.52
N THR A 175 4.73 30.89 -13.09
CA THR A 175 3.48 31.48 -12.58
C THR A 175 2.24 30.68 -12.95
N ALA A 176 2.36 29.71 -13.87
CA ALA A 176 1.29 28.81 -14.26
C ALA A 176 1.46 27.42 -13.62
N PRO A 177 0.36 26.71 -13.29
CA PRO A 177 0.43 25.34 -12.82
C PRO A 177 1.02 24.42 -13.88
N GLN A 178 2.02 23.62 -13.49
CA GLN A 178 2.69 22.67 -14.38
C GLN A 178 1.93 21.33 -14.45
N TRP A 179 0.81 21.30 -15.18
CA TRP A 179 -0.08 20.12 -15.23
C TRP A 179 0.61 18.83 -15.70
N GLU A 180 1.61 18.95 -16.58
CA GLU A 180 2.43 17.81 -17.02
C GLU A 180 3.12 17.13 -15.84
N ASN A 181 3.67 17.90 -14.89
CA ASN A 181 4.30 17.36 -13.69
C ASN A 181 3.29 16.55 -12.85
N LEU A 182 2.07 17.05 -12.68
CA LEU A 182 1.03 16.32 -11.96
C LEU A 182 0.66 15.00 -12.67
N GLY A 183 0.54 15.02 -14.00
CA GLY A 183 0.31 13.82 -14.81
C GLY A 183 1.43 12.79 -14.66
N ASN A 184 2.68 13.23 -14.73
CA ASN A 184 3.86 12.40 -14.52
C ASN A 184 3.88 11.80 -13.09
N TRP A 185 3.53 12.60 -12.08
CA TRP A 185 3.42 12.11 -10.70
C TRP A 185 2.37 11.02 -10.57
N TYR A 186 1.18 11.15 -11.18
CA TYR A 186 0.18 10.08 -11.19
C TYR A 186 0.73 8.77 -11.77
N LEU A 187 1.64 8.85 -12.74
CA LEU A 187 2.28 7.69 -13.40
C LEU A 187 3.58 7.24 -12.72
N HIS A 188 3.84 7.67 -11.48
CA HIS A 188 5.06 7.33 -10.74
C HIS A 188 6.36 7.75 -11.47
N GLN A 189 6.31 8.89 -12.16
CA GLN A 189 7.48 9.60 -12.67
C GLN A 189 7.68 10.86 -11.83
N TYR A 190 8.62 10.76 -10.88
CA TYR A 190 8.80 11.75 -9.82
C TYR A 190 9.77 12.84 -10.26
N THR A 191 9.23 13.97 -10.73
CA THR A 191 9.97 15.24 -10.81
C THR A 191 9.95 15.95 -9.45
N ASN A 192 10.77 16.99 -9.26
CA ASN A 192 10.90 17.66 -7.96
C ASN A 192 9.59 18.37 -7.53
N ALA A 193 9.30 18.32 -6.24
CA ALA A 193 8.33 19.18 -5.56
C ALA A 193 9.13 20.18 -4.71
N ASP A 194 9.33 21.39 -5.23
CA ASP A 194 10.41 22.25 -4.73
C ASP A 194 10.21 22.71 -3.27
N THR A 195 8.97 22.96 -2.87
CA THR A 195 8.63 23.34 -1.48
C THR A 195 8.80 22.17 -0.51
N PHE A 196 8.74 20.93 -1.01
CA PHE A 196 8.85 19.71 -0.22
C PHE A 196 9.84 18.72 -0.86
N PRO A 197 11.14 19.07 -0.93
CA PRO A 197 12.13 18.39 -1.77
C PRO A 197 12.37 16.93 -1.36
N VAL A 198 12.06 16.57 -0.11
CA VAL A 198 12.21 15.21 0.42
C VAL A 198 11.15 14.26 -0.13
N VAL A 199 9.96 14.78 -0.46
CA VAL A 199 8.78 13.97 -0.77
C VAL A 199 9.06 13.08 -1.99
N MET A 200 9.44 13.67 -3.12
CA MET A 200 9.61 12.95 -4.39
C MET A 200 10.77 11.95 -4.34
N GLY A 201 11.85 12.29 -3.64
CA GLY A 201 12.98 11.36 -3.42
C GLY A 201 12.60 10.11 -2.63
N SER A 202 11.56 10.16 -1.80
CA SER A 202 11.09 9.01 -1.02
C SER A 202 10.20 8.05 -1.80
N PHE A 203 9.57 8.51 -2.89
CA PHE A 203 8.45 7.81 -3.53
C PHE A 203 8.80 6.58 -4.38
N TRP A 204 10.09 6.38 -4.69
CA TRP A 204 10.57 5.24 -5.47
C TRP A 204 10.06 3.88 -4.94
N TYR A 205 9.91 3.73 -3.62
CA TYR A 205 9.42 2.50 -2.99
C TYR A 205 8.02 2.13 -3.49
N LEU A 206 7.14 3.13 -3.66
CA LEU A 206 5.76 2.91 -4.07
C LEU A 206 5.71 2.35 -5.49
N LYS A 207 6.48 2.93 -6.43
CA LYS A 207 6.60 2.43 -7.81
C LYS A 207 7.00 0.96 -7.84
N VAL A 208 8.06 0.61 -7.11
CA VAL A 208 8.54 -0.77 -7.00
C VAL A 208 7.49 -1.67 -6.34
N TYR A 209 6.80 -1.19 -5.30
CA TYR A 209 5.75 -1.93 -4.60
C TYR A 209 4.58 -2.33 -5.52
N PHE A 210 4.14 -1.44 -6.41
CA PHE A 210 3.10 -1.76 -7.40
C PHE A 210 3.53 -2.90 -8.31
N ILE A 211 4.73 -2.80 -8.89
CA ILE A 211 5.30 -3.82 -9.79
C ILE A 211 5.39 -5.18 -9.08
N LEU A 212 5.99 -5.19 -7.89
CA LEU A 212 6.18 -6.40 -7.09
C LEU A 212 4.87 -7.05 -6.67
N THR A 213 3.87 -6.25 -6.30
CA THR A 213 2.58 -6.79 -5.83
C THR A 213 1.82 -7.44 -6.99
N VAL A 214 1.89 -6.84 -8.20
CA VAL A 214 1.31 -7.43 -9.42
C VAL A 214 2.01 -8.74 -9.76
N PHE A 215 3.34 -8.76 -9.90
CA PHE A 215 4.06 -10.00 -10.20
C PHE A 215 3.89 -11.04 -9.10
N GLY A 216 3.95 -10.62 -7.84
CA GLY A 216 3.76 -11.48 -6.68
C GLY A 216 2.42 -12.20 -6.72
N VAL A 217 1.29 -11.49 -6.93
CA VAL A 217 -0.02 -12.15 -6.96
C VAL A 217 -0.18 -13.07 -8.17
N LEU A 218 0.37 -12.71 -9.33
CA LEU A 218 0.35 -13.56 -10.53
C LEU A 218 1.13 -14.86 -10.29
N ILE A 219 2.33 -14.77 -9.72
CA ILE A 219 3.14 -15.95 -9.35
C ILE A 219 2.38 -16.84 -8.36
N LEU A 220 1.83 -16.23 -7.30
CA LEU A 220 1.11 -16.97 -6.26
C LEU A 220 -0.18 -17.64 -6.78
N ARG A 221 -0.82 -17.06 -7.81
CA ARG A 221 -2.04 -17.60 -8.40
C ARG A 221 -1.77 -18.68 -9.43
N PHE A 222 -0.86 -18.41 -10.37
CA PHE A 222 -0.65 -19.27 -11.53
C PHE A 222 0.45 -20.32 -11.31
N PHE A 223 1.41 -20.06 -10.42
CA PHE A 223 2.55 -20.94 -10.18
C PHE A 223 2.72 -21.33 -8.69
N PRO A 224 1.67 -21.74 -7.96
CA PRO A 224 1.74 -21.97 -6.52
C PRO A 224 2.71 -23.09 -6.12
N LYS A 225 2.94 -24.07 -7.00
CA LYS A 225 3.91 -25.17 -6.78
C LYS A 225 5.36 -24.75 -7.01
N HIS A 226 5.59 -23.68 -7.78
CA HIS A 226 6.92 -23.26 -8.23
C HIS A 226 7.44 -22.00 -7.52
N ILE A 227 6.82 -21.57 -6.42
CA ILE A 227 7.25 -20.35 -5.70
C ILE A 227 8.74 -20.41 -5.31
N HIS A 228 9.23 -21.58 -4.90
CA HIS A 228 10.65 -21.77 -4.57
C HIS A 228 11.57 -21.59 -5.78
N TRP A 229 11.14 -22.00 -6.98
CA TRP A 229 11.86 -21.74 -8.23
C TRP A 229 11.89 -20.26 -8.58
N PHE A 230 10.79 -19.53 -8.39
CA PHE A 230 10.78 -18.08 -8.57
C PHE A 230 11.70 -17.35 -7.57
N ILE A 231 11.76 -17.81 -6.31
CA ILE A 231 12.74 -17.29 -5.33
C ILE A 231 14.16 -17.54 -5.82
N ALA A 232 14.48 -18.77 -6.22
CA ALA A 232 15.81 -19.12 -6.73
C ALA A 232 16.19 -18.31 -7.97
N LEU A 233 15.25 -18.13 -8.91
CA LEU A 233 15.42 -17.29 -10.09
C LEU A 233 15.71 -15.84 -9.72
N CYS A 234 14.95 -15.26 -8.79
CA CYS A 234 15.18 -13.88 -8.35
C CYS A 234 16.56 -13.71 -7.70
N ILE A 235 17.00 -14.67 -6.88
CA ILE A 235 18.34 -14.67 -6.28
C ILE A 235 19.42 -14.81 -7.35
N ALA A 236 19.27 -15.76 -8.28
CA ALA A 236 20.21 -15.98 -9.38
C ALA A 236 20.35 -14.72 -10.27
N LEU A 237 19.23 -14.09 -10.63
CA LEU A 237 19.23 -12.82 -11.37
C LEU A 237 19.91 -11.70 -10.57
N THR A 238 19.61 -11.60 -9.27
CA THR A 238 20.25 -10.59 -8.40
C THR A 238 21.77 -10.78 -8.36
N LEU A 239 22.25 -12.02 -8.26
CA LEU A 239 23.69 -12.34 -8.28
C LEU A 239 24.29 -12.04 -9.65
N LEU A 240 23.65 -12.50 -10.73
CA LEU A 240 24.13 -12.30 -12.11
C LEU A 240 24.32 -10.81 -12.42
N ILE A 241 23.32 -9.98 -12.11
CA ILE A 241 23.35 -8.52 -12.31
C ILE A 241 24.44 -7.85 -11.47
N ASN A 242 24.75 -8.39 -10.29
CA ASN A 242 25.81 -7.85 -9.43
C ASN A 242 27.23 -8.31 -9.80
N ILE A 243 27.37 -9.50 -10.39
CA ILE A 243 28.65 -10.02 -10.90
C ILE A 243 29.02 -9.32 -12.22
N PHE A 244 28.02 -9.03 -13.06
CA PHE A 244 28.20 -8.37 -14.34
C PHE A 244 27.47 -7.03 -14.39
N PRO A 245 27.95 -5.97 -13.71
CA PRO A 245 27.27 -4.67 -13.69
C PRO A 245 27.02 -4.05 -15.07
N GLN A 246 27.75 -4.46 -16.10
CA GLN A 246 27.53 -4.03 -17.48
C GLN A 246 26.18 -4.48 -18.06
N ILE A 247 25.56 -5.53 -17.53
CA ILE A 247 24.22 -5.98 -17.94
C ILE A 247 23.13 -5.39 -17.03
N TYR A 248 23.50 -4.48 -16.11
CA TYR A 248 22.55 -3.93 -15.15
C TYR A 248 21.43 -3.23 -15.92
N PRO A 249 20.19 -3.72 -15.83
CA PRO A 249 19.11 -3.20 -16.64
C PRO A 249 18.78 -1.77 -16.21
N ASP A 250 18.64 -0.88 -17.19
CA ASP A 250 18.18 0.48 -16.95
C ASP A 250 16.78 0.47 -16.32
N GLY A 251 16.55 1.42 -15.40
CA GLY A 251 15.26 1.58 -14.74
C GLY A 251 15.06 0.69 -13.50
N GLN A 252 13.92 -0.02 -13.45
CA GLN A 252 13.39 -0.60 -12.20
C GLN A 252 13.71 -2.09 -12.00
N VAL A 253 14.25 -2.78 -13.00
CA VAL A 253 14.37 -4.25 -13.01
C VAL A 253 15.30 -4.76 -11.90
N GLY A 254 16.40 -4.05 -11.62
CA GLY A 254 17.32 -4.40 -10.53
C GLY A 254 16.68 -4.31 -9.13
N TYR A 255 15.75 -3.38 -8.94
CA TYR A 255 14.95 -3.31 -7.72
C TYR A 255 14.01 -4.52 -7.62
N VAL A 256 13.35 -4.87 -8.73
CA VAL A 256 12.35 -5.94 -8.77
C VAL A 256 12.94 -7.29 -8.41
N ALA A 257 14.11 -7.67 -8.94
CA ALA A 257 14.69 -8.99 -8.67
C ALA A 257 14.92 -9.25 -7.17
N PHE A 258 15.64 -8.36 -6.49
CA PHE A 258 15.93 -8.52 -5.06
C PHE A 258 14.65 -8.44 -4.20
N TYR A 259 13.84 -7.39 -4.40
CA TYR A 259 12.67 -7.18 -3.54
C TYR A 259 11.53 -8.16 -3.82
N LEU A 260 11.44 -8.75 -5.02
CA LEU A 260 10.51 -9.86 -5.31
C LEU A 260 10.93 -11.13 -4.58
N ALA A 261 12.24 -11.43 -4.52
CA ALA A 261 12.74 -12.54 -3.69
C ALA A 261 12.32 -12.35 -2.23
N VAL A 262 12.56 -11.15 -1.67
CA VAL A 262 12.18 -10.81 -0.29
C VAL A 262 10.67 -10.95 -0.06
N PHE A 263 9.85 -10.46 -1.01
CA PHE A 263 8.39 -10.59 -0.96
C PHE A 263 7.95 -12.07 -0.97
N LEU A 264 8.48 -12.88 -1.89
CA LEU A 264 8.11 -14.29 -2.01
C LEU A 264 8.59 -15.12 -0.81
N ILE A 265 9.79 -14.83 -0.26
CA ILE A 265 10.26 -15.40 1.00
C ILE A 265 9.29 -15.05 2.13
N GLY A 266 8.88 -13.78 2.23
CA GLY A 266 7.86 -13.33 3.17
C GLY A 266 6.55 -14.13 3.05
N ASN A 267 6.08 -14.36 1.82
CA ASN A 267 4.91 -15.20 1.59
C ASN A 267 5.11 -16.65 2.06
N ARG A 268 6.29 -17.25 1.81
CA ARG A 268 6.60 -18.61 2.28
C ARG A 268 6.72 -18.72 3.80
N MET A 269 7.01 -17.61 4.47
CA MET A 269 7.06 -17.52 5.93
C MET A 269 5.69 -17.36 6.58
N LYS A 270 4.64 -17.03 5.82
CA LYS A 270 3.28 -16.81 6.34
C LYS A 270 2.82 -17.95 7.26
N GLY A 271 2.46 -17.60 8.50
CA GLY A 271 2.00 -18.57 9.51
C GLY A 271 3.07 -19.55 10.03
N LYS A 272 4.33 -19.42 9.60
CA LYS A 272 5.44 -20.26 10.05
C LYS A 272 6.29 -19.54 11.10
N LYS A 273 6.95 -20.33 11.92
CA LYS A 273 7.90 -19.88 12.94
C LYS A 273 9.26 -20.53 12.64
N ILE A 274 10.33 -19.73 12.55
CA ILE A 274 11.70 -20.26 12.40
C ILE A 274 12.05 -21.02 13.70
N PRO A 275 12.58 -22.25 13.66
CA PRO A 275 12.99 -22.99 14.87
C PRO A 275 14.05 -22.25 15.70
N ASP A 276 14.00 -22.38 17.03
CA ASP A 276 14.91 -21.66 17.96
C ASP A 276 16.38 -21.90 17.67
N LYS A 277 16.72 -23.15 17.35
CA LYS A 277 18.10 -23.58 17.06
C LYS A 277 18.67 -22.99 15.77
N ILE A 278 17.81 -22.55 14.84
CA ILE A 278 18.22 -21.99 13.55
C ILE A 278 18.51 -20.48 13.66
N ILE A 279 17.92 -19.79 14.64
CA ILE A 279 18.08 -18.33 14.78
C ILE A 279 19.55 -17.93 14.99
N PRO A 280 20.33 -18.56 15.91
CA PRO A 280 21.75 -18.27 16.06
C PRO A 280 22.54 -18.53 14.78
N VAL A 281 22.20 -19.57 14.02
CA VAL A 281 22.85 -19.90 12.75
C VAL A 281 22.60 -18.80 11.72
N LEU A 282 21.37 -18.28 11.62
CA LEU A 282 21.06 -17.18 10.70
C LEU A 282 21.85 -15.91 11.04
N TYR A 283 21.93 -15.54 12.32
CA TYR A 283 22.73 -14.40 12.75
C TYR A 283 24.24 -14.62 12.55
N ALA A 284 24.74 -15.84 12.75
CA ALA A 284 26.12 -16.19 12.46
C ALA A 284 26.43 -16.07 10.95
N CYS A 285 25.51 -16.50 10.08
CA CYS A 285 25.63 -16.32 8.64
C CYS A 285 25.64 -14.83 8.25
N VAL A 286 24.78 -14.00 8.86
CA VAL A 286 24.79 -12.55 8.63
C VAL A 286 26.10 -11.93 9.10
N ALA A 287 26.60 -12.30 10.28
CA ALA A 287 27.88 -11.83 10.80
C ALA A 287 29.04 -12.21 9.87
N ALA A 288 29.09 -13.47 9.41
CA ALA A 288 30.09 -13.93 8.45
C ALA A 288 30.02 -13.15 7.12
N ALA A 289 28.82 -12.88 6.61
CA ALA A 289 28.63 -12.09 5.40
C ALA A 289 29.08 -10.62 5.58
N LEU A 290 28.82 -10.02 6.76
CA LEU A 290 29.30 -8.68 7.08
C LEU A 290 30.83 -8.63 7.19
N VAL A 291 31.46 -9.59 7.88
CA VAL A 291 32.92 -9.70 7.96
C VAL A 291 33.52 -9.85 6.56
N TRP A 292 32.95 -10.73 5.73
CA TRP A 292 33.38 -10.90 4.34
C TRP A 292 33.23 -9.61 3.53
N MET A 293 32.12 -8.89 3.68
CA MET A 293 31.87 -7.63 2.99
C MET A 293 32.95 -6.58 3.32
N PHE A 294 33.28 -6.40 4.60
CA PHE A 294 34.31 -5.43 5.01
C PHE A 294 35.72 -5.88 4.63
N TRP A 295 35.99 -7.18 4.64
CA TRP A 295 37.27 -7.72 4.20
C TRP A 295 37.49 -7.55 2.68
N TYR A 296 36.47 -7.83 1.87
CA TYR A 296 36.57 -7.77 0.40
C TYR A 296 36.49 -6.34 -0.16
N TYR A 297 35.55 -5.51 0.33
CA TYR A 297 35.33 -4.16 -0.20
C TYR A 297 36.09 -3.07 0.57
N GLY A 298 36.72 -3.40 1.70
CA GLY A 298 37.36 -2.45 2.61
C GLY A 298 36.35 -1.68 3.49
N SER A 299 36.85 -0.90 4.45
CA SER A 299 36.04 -0.10 5.39
C SER A 299 35.19 0.97 4.68
N GLU A 300 35.69 1.53 3.57
CA GLU A 300 35.02 2.56 2.78
C GLU A 300 33.65 2.13 2.22
N ILE A 301 33.39 0.82 2.14
CA ILE A 301 32.09 0.33 1.69
C ILE A 301 30.95 0.77 2.61
N PHE A 302 31.26 0.97 3.90
CA PHE A 302 30.32 1.43 4.90
C PHE A 302 29.62 2.72 4.48
N TYR A 303 30.40 3.73 4.08
CA TYR A 303 29.90 5.04 3.65
C TYR A 303 29.17 5.00 2.30
N LYS A 304 29.26 3.89 1.57
CA LYS A 304 28.63 3.68 0.26
C LYS A 304 27.37 2.83 0.33
N ILE A 305 26.94 2.34 1.50
CA ILE A 305 25.74 1.49 1.64
C ILE A 305 24.50 2.16 1.04
N ASN A 306 24.27 3.46 1.32
CA ASN A 306 23.13 4.19 0.76
C ASN A 306 23.15 4.23 -0.78
N ARG A 307 24.33 4.40 -1.40
CA ARG A 307 24.46 4.39 -2.86
C ARG A 307 24.23 2.99 -3.44
N ASN A 308 24.61 1.95 -2.71
CA ASN A 308 24.38 0.55 -3.08
C ASN A 308 22.92 0.10 -2.90
N LYS A 309 22.05 0.94 -2.36
CA LYS A 309 20.59 0.69 -2.29
C LYS A 309 19.88 0.97 -3.62
N PHE A 310 20.44 1.86 -4.43
CA PHE A 310 19.80 2.45 -5.62
C PHE A 310 20.62 2.21 -6.88
N PRO A 311 20.47 1.06 -7.54
CA PRO A 311 19.64 -0.10 -7.18
C PRO A 311 20.38 -1.10 -6.24
N PRO A 312 19.69 -2.11 -5.66
CA PRO A 312 20.29 -3.00 -4.66
C PRO A 312 21.52 -3.76 -5.16
N LYS A 313 22.66 -3.51 -4.51
CA LYS A 313 23.93 -4.21 -4.74
C LYS A 313 24.33 -5.08 -3.56
N ILE A 314 25.28 -6.00 -3.78
CA ILE A 314 25.75 -6.96 -2.76
C ILE A 314 25.97 -6.32 -1.38
N PRO A 315 26.67 -5.16 -1.24
CA PRO A 315 26.88 -4.57 0.08
C PRO A 315 25.59 -4.19 0.81
N TYR A 316 24.64 -3.57 0.10
CA TYR A 316 23.33 -3.22 0.67
C TYR A 316 22.47 -4.48 0.94
N ILE A 317 22.55 -5.50 0.09
CA ILE A 317 21.84 -6.76 0.28
C ILE A 317 22.29 -7.42 1.58
N ILE A 318 23.60 -7.51 1.83
CA ILE A 318 24.18 -8.04 3.07
C ILE A 318 23.74 -7.18 4.26
N TRP A 319 23.81 -5.85 4.13
CA TRP A 319 23.37 -4.90 5.16
C TRP A 319 21.90 -5.12 5.57
N ALA A 320 21.01 -5.28 4.58
CA ALA A 320 19.58 -5.49 4.79
C ALA A 320 19.24 -6.88 5.38
N MET A 321 20.14 -7.87 5.28
CA MET A 321 19.89 -9.21 5.83
C MET A 321 19.71 -9.18 7.35
N PHE A 322 20.40 -8.29 8.06
CA PHE A 322 20.26 -8.17 9.50
C PHE A 322 18.80 -7.91 9.90
N SER A 323 18.17 -6.86 9.35
CA SER A 323 16.79 -6.53 9.69
C SER A 323 15.78 -7.55 9.17
N LEU A 324 16.02 -8.17 8.01
CA LEU A 324 15.17 -9.25 7.49
C LEU A 324 15.23 -10.49 8.39
N VAL A 325 16.41 -10.91 8.85
CA VAL A 325 16.56 -12.01 9.81
C VAL A 325 15.88 -11.66 11.13
N THR A 326 16.07 -10.44 11.65
CA THR A 326 15.39 -9.98 12.86
C THR A 326 13.87 -10.03 12.72
N LEU A 327 13.32 -9.55 11.59
CA LEU A 327 11.89 -9.61 11.30
C LEU A 327 11.37 -11.05 11.35
N PHE A 328 11.99 -11.96 10.59
CA PHE A 328 11.52 -13.34 10.52
C PHE A 328 11.78 -14.14 11.80
N ALA A 329 12.85 -13.83 12.53
CA ALA A 329 13.11 -14.41 13.84
C ALA A 329 12.00 -14.02 14.83
N CYS A 330 11.58 -12.75 14.85
CA CYS A 330 10.51 -12.28 15.74
C CYS A 330 9.09 -12.69 15.29
N TYR A 331 8.88 -12.99 14.00
CA TYR A 331 7.57 -13.34 13.45
C TYR A 331 6.97 -14.60 14.10
N ASN A 332 5.71 -14.52 14.50
CA ASN A 332 4.99 -15.56 15.27
C ASN A 332 5.65 -15.94 16.63
N ARG A 333 6.63 -15.15 17.10
CA ARG A 333 7.24 -15.29 18.44
C ARG A 333 6.86 -14.15 19.35
N LEU A 334 7.05 -12.92 18.87
CA LEU A 334 6.69 -11.71 19.60
C LEU A 334 5.18 -11.55 19.53
N LYS A 335 4.51 -11.74 20.68
CA LYS A 335 3.07 -11.58 20.80
C LYS A 335 2.77 -10.14 21.23
N ILE A 336 2.12 -9.39 20.35
CA ILE A 336 1.62 -8.05 20.66
C ILE A 336 0.16 -8.19 21.10
N SER A 337 -0.10 -7.95 22.38
CA SER A 337 -1.41 -8.19 23.01
C SER A 337 -2.33 -6.97 23.01
N SER A 338 -1.79 -5.76 22.92
CA SER A 338 -2.56 -4.52 22.98
C SER A 338 -2.18 -3.56 21.86
N GLU A 339 -3.12 -2.66 21.55
CA GLU A 339 -2.84 -1.53 20.67
C GLU A 339 -1.90 -0.56 21.36
N SER A 340 -0.87 -0.14 20.64
CA SER A 340 0.10 0.88 21.03
C SER A 340 0.21 1.96 19.96
N PHE A 341 0.88 3.06 20.30
CA PHE A 341 1.27 4.10 19.34
C PHE A 341 1.97 3.52 18.10
N VAL A 342 2.87 2.54 18.29
CA VAL A 342 3.58 1.87 17.19
C VAL A 342 2.61 1.09 16.31
N THR A 343 1.69 0.33 16.89
CA THR A 343 0.67 -0.36 16.09
C THR A 343 -0.21 0.63 15.33
N TYR A 344 -0.60 1.76 15.94
CA TYR A 344 -1.39 2.80 15.28
C TYR A 344 -0.69 3.33 14.02
N ILE A 345 0.62 3.62 14.12
CA ILE A 345 1.44 4.01 12.95
C ILE A 345 1.36 2.93 11.89
N GLY A 346 1.61 1.67 12.24
CA GLY A 346 1.60 0.57 11.28
C GLY A 346 0.25 0.32 10.62
N LYS A 347 -0.86 0.50 11.36
CA LYS A 347 -2.22 0.43 10.80
C LYS A 347 -2.46 1.49 9.73
N ASN A 348 -1.76 2.61 9.83
CA ASN A 348 -1.89 3.80 8.98
C ASN A 348 -0.62 4.08 8.17
N ALA A 349 0.24 3.05 7.97
CA ALA A 349 1.60 3.22 7.46
C ALA A 349 1.67 4.00 6.14
N ILE A 350 0.67 3.87 5.27
CA ILE A 350 0.64 4.61 4.00
C ILE A 350 0.58 6.13 4.20
N PHE A 351 -0.23 6.61 5.15
CA PHE A 351 -0.34 8.04 5.44
C PHE A 351 0.91 8.57 6.13
N PHE A 352 1.54 7.78 7.00
CA PHE A 352 2.84 8.13 7.56
C PHE A 352 3.94 8.13 6.50
N TYR A 353 3.90 7.20 5.54
CA TYR A 353 4.82 7.17 4.41
C TYR A 353 4.68 8.40 3.51
N PHE A 354 3.48 8.96 3.35
CA PHE A 354 3.30 10.24 2.67
C PHE A 354 3.72 11.43 3.53
N ALA A 355 3.33 11.42 4.81
CA ALA A 355 3.61 12.50 5.75
C ALA A 355 5.11 12.70 6.00
N GLN A 356 5.88 11.62 6.04
CA GLN A 356 7.31 11.63 6.39
C GLN A 356 8.16 12.45 5.40
N GLY A 357 7.76 12.55 4.13
CA GLY A 357 8.43 13.41 3.16
C GLY A 357 8.17 14.89 3.42
N ILE A 358 6.93 15.25 3.75
CA ILE A 358 6.56 16.63 4.08
C ILE A 358 7.23 17.04 5.40
N SER A 359 7.10 16.21 6.44
CA SER A 359 7.67 16.50 7.76
C SER A 359 9.20 16.61 7.71
N SER A 360 9.88 15.73 6.97
CA SER A 360 11.33 15.79 6.79
C SER A 360 11.80 17.00 5.97
N SER A 361 10.92 17.61 5.16
CA SER A 361 11.20 18.89 4.50
C SER A 361 11.09 20.04 5.50
N VAL A 362 10.06 20.03 6.36
CA VAL A 362 9.81 21.09 7.35
C VAL A 362 10.92 21.18 8.40
N VAL A 363 11.49 20.06 8.85
CA VAL A 363 12.53 20.08 9.90
C VAL A 363 13.83 20.79 9.49
N TYR A 364 14.07 21.06 8.21
CA TYR A 364 15.21 21.86 7.76
C TYR A 364 15.23 23.25 8.42
N PHE A 365 14.06 23.87 8.57
CA PHE A 365 13.92 25.20 9.17
C PHE A 365 14.26 25.24 10.66
N LEU A 366 14.30 24.08 11.33
CA LEU A 366 14.83 23.96 12.69
C LEU A 366 16.32 23.61 12.69
N VAL A 367 16.75 22.73 11.79
CA VAL A 367 18.13 22.26 11.74
C VAL A 367 19.13 23.35 11.36
N VAL A 368 18.86 24.09 10.28
CA VAL A 368 19.80 25.08 9.74
C VAL A 368 20.19 26.15 10.78
N PRO A 369 19.26 26.74 11.55
CA PRO A 369 19.63 27.69 12.59
C PRO A 369 20.21 27.03 13.85
N LEU A 370 19.86 25.78 14.19
CA LEU A 370 20.26 25.17 15.48
C LEU A 370 21.57 24.37 15.43
N LYS A 371 22.04 23.96 14.23
CA LYS A 371 23.18 23.04 14.08
C LYS A 371 24.49 23.51 14.72
N GLU A 372 24.71 24.83 14.80
CA GLU A 372 25.94 25.40 15.37
C GLU A 372 25.85 25.59 16.90
N TYR A 373 24.64 25.49 17.49
CA TYR A 373 24.40 25.76 18.91
C TYR A 373 24.27 24.50 19.77
N MET A 374 24.15 23.32 19.16
CA MET A 374 23.92 22.07 19.86
C MET A 374 24.87 20.97 19.35
N PRO A 375 25.38 20.10 20.24
CA PRO A 375 26.03 18.87 19.83
C PRO A 375 25.12 18.04 18.91
N TRP A 376 25.70 17.43 17.89
CA TRP A 376 24.95 16.74 16.84
C TRP A 376 23.97 15.68 17.37
N TRP A 377 24.33 14.98 18.45
CA TRP A 377 23.53 13.89 19.01
C TRP A 377 22.30 14.41 19.76
N ILE A 378 22.41 15.55 20.46
CA ILE A 378 21.26 16.23 21.08
C ILE A 378 20.32 16.71 19.99
N LEU A 379 20.87 17.40 18.99
CA LEU A 379 20.08 17.92 17.88
C LEU A 379 19.40 16.77 17.10
N MET A 380 20.08 15.63 16.92
CA MET A 380 19.49 14.47 16.25
C MET A 380 18.27 13.93 16.98
N ILE A 381 18.38 13.75 18.31
CA ILE A 381 17.28 13.27 19.13
C ILE A 381 16.11 14.26 19.08
N LEU A 382 16.39 15.55 19.25
CA LEU A 382 15.39 16.61 19.18
C LEU A 382 14.66 16.62 17.83
N ILE A 383 15.41 16.67 16.73
CA ILE A 383 14.84 16.75 15.38
C ILE A 383 14.10 15.48 15.02
N TYR A 384 14.57 14.30 15.42
CA TYR A 384 13.84 13.06 15.19
C TYR A 384 12.49 13.04 15.94
N ILE A 385 12.47 13.46 17.21
CA ILE A 385 11.23 13.58 17.99
C ILE A 385 10.26 14.57 17.32
N VAL A 386 10.75 15.75 16.94
CA VAL A 386 9.94 16.75 16.22
C VAL A 386 9.42 16.18 14.90
N ASN A 387 10.26 15.46 14.14
CA ASN A 387 9.86 14.87 12.87
C ASN A 387 8.75 13.81 13.05
N ILE A 388 8.80 13.00 14.11
CA ILE A 388 7.71 12.06 14.45
C ILE A 388 6.41 12.82 14.73
N PHE A 389 6.45 13.87 15.55
CA PHE A 389 5.24 14.65 15.87
C PHE A 389 4.65 15.34 14.63
N LEU A 390 5.51 15.93 13.80
CA LEU A 390 5.11 16.52 12.52
C LEU A 390 4.49 15.46 11.60
N ALA A 391 5.15 14.30 11.43
CA ALA A 391 4.63 13.21 10.62
C ALA A 391 3.26 12.73 11.14
N PHE A 392 3.07 12.67 12.46
CA PHE A 392 1.79 12.33 13.06
C PHE A 392 0.70 13.34 12.72
N GLY A 393 0.96 14.64 12.95
CA GLY A 393 0.02 15.72 12.63
C GLY A 393 -0.33 15.77 11.14
N ILE A 394 0.68 15.71 10.28
CA ILE A 394 0.49 15.69 8.81
C ILE A 394 -0.28 14.45 8.39
N SER A 395 0.01 13.26 8.95
CA SER A 395 -0.74 12.04 8.60
C SER A 395 -2.23 12.15 8.92
N ALA A 396 -2.60 12.87 9.99
CA ALA A 396 -4.00 13.11 10.33
C ALA A 396 -4.68 14.04 9.31
N VAL A 397 -3.98 15.10 8.87
CA VAL A 397 -4.45 15.99 7.79
C VAL A 397 -4.61 15.20 6.49
N LEU A 398 -3.62 14.39 6.12
CA LEU A 398 -3.65 13.61 4.88
C LEU A 398 -4.79 12.58 4.86
N LYS A 399 -5.14 11.97 5.99
CA LYS A 399 -6.33 11.11 6.09
C LYS A 399 -7.63 11.87 5.82
N LYS A 400 -7.72 13.10 6.30
CA LYS A 400 -8.88 13.97 6.06
C LYS A 400 -8.95 14.36 4.59
N VAL A 401 -7.82 14.73 3.99
CA VAL A 401 -7.71 15.03 2.55
C VAL A 401 -8.13 13.83 1.70
N ASP A 402 -7.63 12.63 2.01
CA ASP A 402 -8.02 11.38 1.33
C ASP A 402 -9.53 11.13 1.46
N SER A 403 -10.10 11.24 2.66
CA SER A 403 -11.55 11.08 2.85
C SER A 403 -12.37 12.09 2.04
N ILE A 404 -11.93 13.35 1.97
CA ILE A 404 -12.60 14.38 1.16
C ILE A 404 -12.48 14.04 -0.33
N GLY A 405 -11.28 13.64 -0.79
CA GLY A 405 -11.05 13.23 -2.17
C GLY A 405 -11.95 12.07 -2.58
N TRP A 406 -12.05 11.02 -1.75
CA TRP A 406 -12.97 9.90 -2.00
C TRP A 406 -14.44 10.33 -2.03
N ASN A 407 -14.86 11.23 -1.14
CA ASN A 407 -16.23 11.76 -1.15
C ASN A 407 -16.52 12.55 -2.44
N ILE A 408 -15.57 13.34 -2.93
CA ILE A 408 -15.70 14.07 -4.21
C ILE A 408 -15.82 13.08 -5.37
N LEU A 409 -14.96 12.06 -5.42
CA LEU A 409 -15.01 11.01 -6.46
C LEU A 409 -16.34 10.25 -6.42
N GLU A 410 -16.88 9.96 -5.24
CA GLU A 410 -18.18 9.32 -5.05
C GLU A 410 -19.33 10.21 -5.58
N ILE A 411 -19.28 11.53 -5.32
CA ILE A 411 -20.24 12.50 -5.85
C ILE A 411 -20.17 12.55 -7.38
N LEU A 412 -18.96 12.65 -7.93
CA LEU A 412 -18.74 12.69 -9.37
C LEU A 412 -19.28 11.42 -10.05
N ARG A 413 -18.96 10.25 -9.49
CA ARG A 413 -19.45 8.94 -9.96
C ARG A 413 -20.98 8.91 -10.02
N LYS A 414 -21.66 9.37 -8.96
CA LYS A 414 -23.13 9.41 -8.92
C LYS A 414 -23.70 10.35 -9.98
N LYS A 415 -23.11 11.54 -10.16
CA LYS A 415 -23.56 12.51 -11.18
C LYS A 415 -23.38 11.98 -12.61
N THR A 416 -22.27 11.33 -12.91
CA THR A 416 -22.02 10.76 -14.26
C THR A 416 -22.89 9.53 -14.55
N ALA A 417 -23.16 8.69 -13.55
CA ALA A 417 -24.03 7.52 -13.71
C ALA A 417 -25.48 7.90 -14.04
N ILE A 418 -26.01 8.94 -13.38
CA ILE A 418 -27.34 9.49 -13.67
C ILE A 418 -27.42 10.00 -15.12
N LYS A 419 -26.36 10.69 -15.58
CA LYS A 419 -26.30 11.22 -16.96
C LYS A 419 -26.22 10.11 -18.02
N GLN A 420 -25.51 9.02 -17.74
CA GLN A 420 -25.46 7.83 -18.62
C GLN A 420 -26.81 7.12 -18.70
N GLN A 421 -27.52 6.94 -17.58
CA GLN A 421 -28.87 6.37 -17.59
C GLN A 421 -29.84 7.24 -18.39
N PHE A 422 -29.77 8.56 -18.26
CA PHE A 422 -30.60 9.49 -19.04
C PHE A 422 -30.28 9.45 -20.54
N PHE A 423 -29.00 9.32 -20.91
CA PHE A 423 -28.57 9.21 -22.31
C PHE A 423 -29.00 7.87 -22.93
N ILE A 424 -28.93 6.76 -22.19
CA ILE A 424 -29.45 5.45 -22.63
C ILE A 424 -30.98 5.51 -22.78
N LEU A 425 -31.70 6.16 -21.85
CA LEU A 425 -33.15 6.36 -21.97
C LEU A 425 -33.54 7.20 -23.19
N LEU A 426 -32.77 8.25 -23.53
CA LEU A 426 -32.98 9.06 -24.74
C LEU A 426 -32.69 8.27 -26.03
N LEU A 427 -31.68 7.40 -26.04
CA LEU A 427 -31.38 6.52 -27.18
C LEU A 427 -32.45 5.42 -27.36
N VAL A 428 -32.99 4.88 -26.27
CA VAL A 428 -34.08 3.90 -26.35
C VAL A 428 -35.37 4.56 -26.83
N SER A 429 -35.72 5.76 -26.35
CA SER A 429 -36.91 6.48 -26.80
C SER A 429 -36.85 6.94 -28.27
N SER A 430 -35.66 7.23 -28.81
CA SER A 430 -35.49 7.57 -30.24
C SER A 430 -35.49 6.35 -31.16
N SER A 431 -35.14 5.16 -30.66
CA SER A 431 -35.27 3.90 -31.42
C SER A 431 -36.71 3.36 -31.51
N THR A 432 -37.60 3.79 -30.60
CA THR A 432 -39.02 3.43 -30.64
C THR A 432 -39.87 4.32 -31.57
N SER A 433 -39.35 5.47 -32.01
CA SER A 433 -40.06 6.36 -32.95
C SER A 433 -39.76 6.08 -34.43
N SER A 434 -38.82 5.20 -34.77
CA SER A 434 -38.46 4.89 -36.16
C SER A 434 -39.07 3.59 -36.70
N ASN A 435 -39.89 2.87 -35.93
CA ASN A 435 -40.60 1.66 -36.38
C ASN A 435 -42.10 1.88 -36.70
N GLN A 436 -42.50 3.14 -36.88
CA GLN A 436 -43.80 3.49 -37.47
C GLN A 436 -43.57 4.48 -38.61
N CYS A 437 -43.08 3.99 -39.74
CA CYS A 437 -43.33 4.54 -41.09
C CYS A 437 -42.52 3.72 -42.10
N ASN A 438 -43.19 2.78 -42.78
CA ASN A 438 -43.09 2.50 -44.22
C ASN A 438 -43.69 1.14 -44.54
N ASN A 439 -45.01 1.12 -44.71
CA ASN A 439 -45.63 0.36 -45.79
C ASN A 439 -46.19 1.44 -46.73
N ASN A 440 -45.53 1.63 -47.87
CA ASN A 440 -46.16 1.75 -49.19
C ASN A 440 -45.18 2.35 -50.22
N ASP A 441 -45.21 1.69 -51.37
CA ASP A 441 -44.99 2.18 -52.73
C ASP A 441 -43.59 2.10 -53.37
N GLU A 442 -43.69 1.55 -54.59
CA GLU A 442 -42.70 1.21 -55.58
C GLU A 442 -42.16 2.43 -56.34
N ASN A 443 -41.05 2.16 -57.04
CA ASN A 443 -40.55 2.79 -58.27
C ASN A 443 -39.49 3.91 -58.21
N ASN A 444 -38.36 3.52 -58.81
CA ASN A 444 -37.43 4.27 -59.65
C ASN A 444 -36.34 5.20 -59.05
N SER A 445 -35.12 4.65 -59.17
CA SER A 445 -33.97 5.22 -59.90
C SER A 445 -32.90 6.04 -59.15
N ALA A 446 -31.66 5.64 -59.47
CA ALA A 446 -30.42 6.42 -59.54
C ALA A 446 -29.68 6.85 -58.24
N ALA A 447 -28.65 6.05 -57.93
CA ALA A 447 -27.24 6.42 -57.90
C ALA A 447 -26.69 7.50 -56.92
N ASN A 448 -25.69 7.01 -56.15
CA ASN A 448 -24.39 7.61 -55.79
C ASN A 448 -24.16 8.18 -54.37
N ASN A 449 -23.16 7.54 -53.72
CA ASN A 449 -22.12 8.04 -52.82
C ASN A 449 -22.50 8.64 -51.46
N VAL A 450 -22.10 7.99 -50.34
CA VAL A 450 -20.80 8.17 -49.64
C VAL A 450 -20.78 7.36 -48.33
N ASP A 451 -19.76 6.50 -48.25
CA ASP A 451 -18.94 6.00 -47.13
C ASP A 451 -19.49 5.55 -45.77
N TRP A 452 -19.07 4.31 -45.49
CA TRP A 452 -19.12 3.55 -44.25
C TRP A 452 -18.06 4.02 -43.25
N ILE A 453 -18.46 4.21 -41.99
CA ILE A 453 -17.56 4.00 -40.84
C ILE A 453 -18.23 2.99 -39.90
N SER A 454 -17.70 1.78 -39.96
CA SER A 454 -18.00 0.64 -39.10
C SER A 454 -17.22 0.76 -37.80
N ILE A 455 -17.89 0.66 -36.65
CA ILE A 455 -17.26 0.27 -35.38
C ILE A 455 -18.05 -0.94 -34.84
N PRO A 456 -17.48 -2.15 -34.82
CA PRO A 456 -18.10 -3.29 -34.17
C PRO A 456 -17.68 -3.33 -32.70
N PHE A 457 -18.61 -3.58 -31.78
CA PHE A 457 -18.43 -4.51 -30.64
C PHE A 457 -19.66 -4.44 -29.71
N CYS A 458 -20.50 -5.48 -29.77
CA CYS A 458 -20.99 -6.20 -28.59
C CYS A 458 -21.81 -7.41 -29.04
N SER A 459 -21.12 -8.55 -29.19
CA SER A 459 -21.76 -9.86 -29.24
C SER A 459 -22.21 -10.24 -27.82
N GLY A 460 -23.51 -10.17 -27.59
CA GLY A 460 -24.16 -10.57 -26.34
C GLY A 460 -25.66 -10.59 -26.56
N CYS A 461 -26.12 -11.51 -27.40
CA CYS A 461 -27.52 -11.70 -27.75
C CYS A 461 -28.31 -12.14 -26.50
N CYS A 462 -29.13 -11.27 -25.93
CA CYS A 462 -30.18 -11.64 -24.97
C CYS A 462 -31.46 -11.88 -25.75
N THR A 463 -31.75 -13.14 -26.07
CA THR A 463 -33.05 -13.56 -26.60
C THR A 463 -34.07 -13.52 -25.47
N ILE A 464 -35.01 -12.57 -25.52
CA ILE A 464 -36.16 -12.53 -24.60
C ILE A 464 -37.25 -13.44 -25.16
N PHE A 465 -37.44 -14.61 -24.55
CA PHE A 465 -38.66 -15.40 -24.74
C PHE A 465 -39.73 -14.89 -23.78
N ARG A 466 -40.79 -14.31 -24.34
CA ARG A 466 -41.98 -13.88 -23.60
C ARG A 466 -42.95 -15.07 -23.55
N SER A 467 -43.12 -15.66 -22.37
CA SER A 467 -44.16 -16.68 -22.13
C SER A 467 -45.11 -16.16 -21.06
N HIS A 468 -46.40 -16.16 -21.38
CA HIS A 468 -47.49 -15.84 -20.46
C HIS A 468 -47.57 -16.88 -19.34
N HIS A 469 -47.93 -16.41 -18.14
CA HIS A 469 -48.22 -17.12 -16.89
C HIS A 469 -47.07 -17.40 -15.89
N SER A 470 -47.29 -16.81 -14.71
CA SER A 470 -46.92 -17.27 -13.37
C SER A 470 -45.46 -17.16 -12.91
N SER A 471 -45.26 -16.29 -11.91
CA SER A 471 -44.39 -16.46 -10.74
C SER A 471 -42.93 -16.89 -10.97
N ARG A 472 -41.96 -15.96 -10.76
CA ARG A 472 -40.78 -16.18 -9.87
C ARG A 472 -39.79 -15.00 -9.83
N ILE A 473 -39.40 -14.73 -8.58
CA ILE A 473 -38.06 -14.46 -8.02
C ILE A 473 -36.93 -14.27 -9.04
N ILE A 474 -36.33 -13.08 -9.02
CA ILE A 474 -35.06 -12.75 -9.70
C ILE A 474 -33.92 -12.92 -8.69
N LEU A 475 -33.01 -13.85 -8.97
CA LEU A 475 -31.68 -13.93 -8.38
C LEU A 475 -30.68 -13.57 -9.49
N CYS A 476 -30.14 -12.36 -9.45
CA CYS A 476 -29.03 -11.97 -10.32
C CYS A 476 -27.71 -12.51 -9.77
N LYS A 477 -26.85 -12.97 -10.67
CA LYS A 477 -25.47 -13.36 -10.42
C LYS A 477 -24.54 -12.19 -10.75
#